data_AF-A0A0S7BED8-F1
#
_entry.id   AF-A0A0S7BED8-F1
#
_cell.length_a   1.000
_cell.length_b   1.000
_cell.length_c   1.000
_cell.angle_alpha   90.00
_cell.angle_beta   90.00
_cell.angle_gamma   90.00
#
_symmetry.space_group_name_H-M   'P 1'
#
loop_
_entity.id
_entity.type
_entity.pdbx_description
1 polymer ?
#
loop_
_entity_poly.entity_id
_entity_poly.type
_entity_poly.pdbx_seq_one_letter_code
_entity_poly.pdbx_strand_id
1 'polypeptide(L)'
;MQNFLNSILAGLAKLVGLISYQGMFILGIIVSIPMTIIFLGEIFGYQFNFKPFGFKKVVRRWNVKSVVIVAMTAALSVILQVVGAVIVLVPGTITFRADALIRFPFGAIFGMPAVWGAMISNIIGDALAGTLGPGSIAGFIITWWMPYLLYRFYKPIVEDYSILKGRSVWKYYVVTFLWCIIGPLYLCTNFQYLNLFPKEVIWPVIFPSVIVTTFIGGLLGPVVARVIGPAAKRYGLSRDELKHEKED
;
A
#
# COMPACT_ATOMS: atom_id res chain seq x y z
N MET A 1 2.09 -20.89 -16.06
CA MET A 1 2.06 -19.71 -15.15
C MET A 1 3.29 -19.66 -14.24
N GLN A 2 3.63 -20.72 -13.52
CA GLN A 2 4.79 -20.75 -12.60
C GLN A 2 6.14 -20.44 -13.27
N ASN A 3 6.43 -21.02 -14.44
CA ASN A 3 7.67 -20.73 -15.20
C ASN A 3 7.79 -19.25 -15.59
N PHE A 4 6.65 -18.61 -15.92
CA PHE A 4 6.61 -17.19 -16.22
C PHE A 4 6.92 -16.35 -14.97
N LEU A 5 6.30 -16.64 -13.83
CA LEU A 5 6.59 -15.95 -12.57
C LEU A 5 8.06 -16.12 -12.13
N ASN A 6 8.61 -17.34 -12.28
CA ASN A 6 10.03 -17.60 -12.00
C ASN A 6 10.95 -16.80 -12.93
N SER A 7 10.60 -16.64 -14.21
CA SER A 7 11.37 -15.82 -15.15
C SER A 7 11.36 -14.33 -14.77
N ILE A 8 10.21 -13.80 -14.31
CA ILE A 8 10.11 -12.42 -13.81
C ILE A 8 10.95 -12.24 -12.55
N LEU A 9 10.84 -13.15 -11.59
CA LEU A 9 11.62 -13.10 -10.35
C LEU A 9 13.12 -13.14 -10.66
N ALA A 10 13.56 -14.05 -11.54
CA ALA A 10 14.95 -14.14 -11.97
C ALA A 10 15.41 -12.86 -12.70
N GLY A 11 14.55 -12.26 -13.53
CA GLY A 11 14.83 -10.98 -14.19
C GLY A 11 15.03 -9.83 -13.20
N LEU A 12 14.14 -9.69 -12.22
CA LEU A 12 14.24 -8.68 -11.17
C LEU A 12 15.46 -8.91 -10.26
N ALA A 13 15.75 -10.17 -9.91
CA ALA A 13 16.94 -10.52 -9.14
C ALA A 13 18.24 -10.20 -9.90
N LYS A 14 18.27 -10.39 -11.22
CA LYS A 14 19.41 -9.96 -12.06
C LYS A 14 19.58 -8.45 -12.05
N LEU A 15 18.50 -7.66 -12.12
CA LEU A 15 18.57 -6.19 -12.04
C LEU A 15 19.17 -5.74 -10.71
N VAL A 16 18.79 -6.39 -9.61
CA VAL A 16 19.40 -6.18 -8.29
C VAL A 16 20.91 -6.48 -8.32
N GLY A 17 21.31 -7.58 -8.96
CA GLY A 17 22.71 -7.95 -9.14
C GLY A 17 23.53 -6.90 -9.91
N LEU A 18 22.93 -6.18 -10.86
CA LEU A 18 23.59 -5.11 -11.62
C LEU A 18 23.85 -3.85 -10.77
N ILE A 19 22.99 -3.55 -9.80
CA ILE A 19 23.08 -2.35 -8.94
C ILE A 19 23.96 -2.59 -7.71
N SER A 20 24.19 -3.86 -7.33
CA SER A 20 24.75 -4.33 -6.06
C SER A 20 23.80 -4.17 -4.86
N TYR A 21 23.96 -5.03 -3.85
CA TYR A 21 23.15 -4.95 -2.62
C TYR A 21 23.36 -3.64 -1.85
N GLN A 22 24.58 -3.10 -1.86
CA GLN A 22 24.85 -1.81 -1.23
C GLN A 22 24.18 -0.67 -2.00
N GLY A 23 24.19 -0.71 -3.34
CA GLY A 23 23.48 0.27 -4.17
C GLY A 23 21.98 0.24 -3.92
N MET A 24 21.38 -0.96 -3.86
CA MET A 24 19.96 -1.13 -3.52
C MET A 24 19.62 -0.56 -2.14
N PHE A 25 20.48 -0.79 -1.15
CA PHE A 25 20.30 -0.25 0.20
C PHE A 25 20.33 1.29 0.22
N ILE A 26 21.29 1.91 -0.49
CA ILE A 26 21.38 3.37 -0.62
C ILE A 26 20.15 3.95 -1.32
N LEU A 27 19.72 3.34 -2.42
CA LEU A 27 18.49 3.75 -3.13
C LEU A 27 17.28 3.68 -2.21
N GLY A 28 17.16 2.60 -1.43
CA GLY A 28 16.07 2.48 -0.50
C GLY A 28 16.18 3.45 0.69
N ILE A 29 17.36 3.88 1.14
CA ILE A 29 17.50 4.97 2.13
C ILE A 29 16.97 6.30 1.55
N ILE A 30 17.39 6.63 0.31
CA ILE A 30 16.95 7.85 -0.39
C ILE A 30 15.43 7.91 -0.49
N VAL A 31 14.78 6.75 -0.67
CA VAL A 31 13.33 6.61 -0.71
C VAL A 31 12.71 6.60 0.70
N SER A 32 13.33 5.93 1.66
CA SER A 32 12.76 5.69 2.99
C SER A 32 12.65 6.97 3.81
N ILE A 33 13.69 7.82 3.78
CA ILE A 33 13.71 9.08 4.54
C ILE A 33 12.50 9.98 4.20
N PRO A 34 12.26 10.38 2.93
CA PRO A 34 11.12 11.23 2.60
C PRO A 34 9.78 10.53 2.87
N MET A 35 9.69 9.21 2.67
CA MET A 35 8.48 8.46 3.00
C MET A 35 8.17 8.51 4.50
N THR A 36 9.17 8.35 5.37
CA THR A 36 8.99 8.45 6.81
C THR A 36 8.64 9.87 7.23
N ILE A 37 9.28 10.88 6.64
CA ILE A 37 8.99 12.30 6.95
C ILE A 37 7.55 12.66 6.59
N ILE A 38 7.06 12.25 5.42
CA ILE A 38 5.67 12.51 5.01
C ILE A 38 4.70 11.76 5.92
N PHE A 39 4.98 10.50 6.25
CA PHE A 39 4.18 9.71 7.18
C PHE A 39 4.08 10.37 8.57
N LEU A 40 5.21 10.83 9.13
CA LEU A 40 5.24 11.54 10.41
C LEU A 40 4.47 12.85 10.34
N GLY A 41 4.66 13.64 9.27
CA GLY A 41 3.86 14.84 9.05
C GLY A 41 2.36 14.55 9.13
N GLU A 42 1.92 13.49 8.47
CA GLU A 42 0.51 13.08 8.42
C GLU A 42 -0.04 12.62 9.78
N ILE A 43 0.78 12.01 10.64
CA ILE A 43 0.43 11.73 12.04
C ILE A 43 0.14 13.02 12.80
N PHE A 44 0.96 14.05 12.59
CA PHE A 44 0.81 15.36 13.25
C PHE A 44 -0.20 16.30 12.56
N GLY A 45 -0.96 15.81 11.57
CA GLY A 45 -1.94 16.62 10.84
C GLY A 45 -1.32 17.60 9.84
N TYR A 46 -0.08 17.36 9.43
CA TYR A 46 0.61 18.08 8.37
C TYR A 46 0.61 17.23 7.10
N GLN A 47 -0.18 17.64 6.12
CA GLN A 47 -0.25 16.96 4.83
C GLN A 47 0.80 17.53 3.87
N PHE A 48 1.53 16.63 3.20
CA PHE A 48 2.51 17.02 2.19
C PHE A 48 1.85 17.36 0.84
N ASN A 49 2.16 18.56 0.34
CA ASN A 49 1.72 19.05 -0.96
C ASN A 49 2.93 19.23 -1.89
N PHE A 50 2.78 18.80 -3.15
CA PHE A 50 3.77 19.06 -4.20
C PHE A 50 3.63 20.47 -4.78
N LYS A 51 2.45 21.08 -4.68
CA LYS A 51 2.14 22.43 -5.17
C LYS A 51 1.12 23.10 -4.22
N PRO A 52 1.51 24.14 -3.45
CA PRO A 52 2.89 24.57 -3.18
C PRO A 52 3.70 23.44 -2.52
N PHE A 53 5.02 23.43 -2.73
CA PHE A 53 5.90 22.42 -2.13
C PHE A 53 5.99 22.67 -0.62
N GLY A 54 5.56 21.70 0.18
CA GLY A 54 5.66 21.77 1.63
C GLY A 54 4.48 21.15 2.37
N PHE A 55 4.47 21.33 3.68
CA PHE A 55 3.42 20.82 4.55
C PHE A 55 2.30 21.86 4.75
N LYS A 56 1.05 21.46 4.53
CA LYS A 56 -0.15 22.23 4.91
C LYS A 56 -0.78 21.56 6.13
N LYS A 57 -1.15 22.34 7.14
CA LYS A 57 -1.94 21.85 8.27
C LYS A 57 -3.34 21.48 7.77
N VAL A 58 -3.82 20.28 8.12
CA VAL A 58 -5.15 19.79 7.75
C VAL A 58 -5.89 19.36 9.00
N VAL A 59 -7.11 19.86 9.17
CA VAL A 59 -7.96 19.48 10.30
C VAL A 59 -8.82 18.29 9.92
N ARG A 60 -8.62 17.17 10.64
CA ARG A 60 -9.32 15.91 10.41
C ARG A 60 -10.52 15.70 11.32
N ARG A 61 -11.67 15.61 10.66
CA ARG A 61 -13.04 15.24 11.04
C ARG A 61 -13.23 13.81 11.51
N TRP A 62 -12.84 13.41 12.71
CA TRP A 62 -13.18 12.06 13.20
C TRP A 62 -14.66 11.97 13.58
N ASN A 63 -15.45 11.28 12.76
CA ASN A 63 -16.84 10.93 13.02
C ASN A 63 -17.01 9.41 13.10
N VAL A 64 -18.18 8.97 13.58
CA VAL A 64 -18.51 7.54 13.72
C VAL A 64 -18.28 6.78 12.41
N LYS A 65 -18.67 7.36 11.27
CA LYS A 65 -18.46 6.76 9.94
C LYS A 65 -16.97 6.55 9.62
N SER A 66 -16.10 7.51 9.95
CA SER A 66 -14.65 7.40 9.76
C SER A 66 -14.08 6.26 10.60
N VAL A 67 -14.48 6.15 11.88
CA VAL A 67 -14.04 5.08 12.77
C VAL A 67 -14.50 3.71 12.26
N VAL A 68 -15.75 3.61 11.80
CA VAL A 68 -16.29 2.38 11.19
C VAL A 68 -15.48 1.97 9.95
N ILE A 69 -15.11 2.91 9.09
CA ILE A 69 -14.28 2.61 7.91
C ILE A 69 -12.89 2.12 8.30
N VAL A 70 -12.26 2.71 9.32
CA VAL A 70 -10.98 2.24 9.86
C VAL A 70 -11.11 0.78 10.28
N ALA A 71 -12.12 0.46 11.10
CA ALA A 71 -12.36 -0.89 11.60
C ALA A 71 -12.66 -1.89 10.48
N MET A 72 -13.54 -1.53 9.53
CA MET A 72 -13.90 -2.38 8.39
C MET A 72 -12.70 -2.64 7.47
N THR A 73 -11.94 -1.59 7.15
CA THR A 73 -10.73 -1.71 6.33
C THR A 73 -9.70 -2.57 7.02
N ALA A 74 -9.54 -2.41 8.34
CA ALA A 74 -8.61 -3.20 9.12
C ALA A 74 -8.99 -4.69 9.11
N ALA A 75 -10.24 -4.99 9.49
CA ALA A 75 -10.75 -6.35 9.56
C ALA A 75 -10.69 -7.06 8.20
N LEU A 76 -11.17 -6.41 7.13
CA LEU A 76 -11.18 -7.02 5.80
C LEU A 76 -9.76 -7.23 5.27
N SER A 77 -8.83 -6.31 5.55
CA SER A 77 -7.43 -6.47 5.16
C SER A 77 -6.76 -7.64 5.86
N VAL A 78 -7.01 -7.85 7.15
CA VAL A 78 -6.50 -9.01 7.89
C VAL A 78 -7.07 -10.31 7.34
N ILE A 79 -8.39 -10.37 7.13
CA ILE A 79 -9.05 -11.57 6.58
C ILE A 79 -8.46 -11.93 5.22
N LEU A 80 -8.34 -10.95 4.32
CA LEU A 80 -7.78 -11.18 2.99
C LEU A 80 -6.30 -11.54 3.04
N GLN A 81 -5.53 -11.00 3.98
CA GLN A 81 -4.13 -11.41 4.16
C GLN A 81 -4.02 -12.89 4.54
N VAL A 82 -4.85 -13.36 5.48
CA VAL A 82 -4.88 -14.78 5.88
C VAL A 82 -5.36 -15.67 4.73
N VAL A 83 -6.45 -15.31 4.05
CA VAL A 83 -6.99 -16.08 2.91
C VAL A 83 -6.00 -16.11 1.75
N GLY A 84 -5.35 -14.98 1.44
CA GLY A 84 -4.36 -14.88 0.38
C GLY A 84 -3.12 -15.74 0.64
N ALA A 85 -2.68 -15.83 1.90
CA ALA A 85 -1.54 -16.65 2.29
C ALA A 85 -1.71 -18.15 1.97
N VAL A 86 -2.96 -18.64 1.91
CA VAL A 86 -3.27 -20.03 1.53
C VAL A 86 -2.98 -20.29 0.04
N ILE A 87 -3.10 -19.27 -0.80
CA ILE A 87 -2.91 -19.39 -2.25
C ILE A 87 -1.43 -19.18 -2.56
N VAL A 88 -0.67 -20.27 -2.67
CA VAL A 88 0.76 -20.23 -3.02
C VAL A 88 0.92 -20.16 -4.54
N LEU A 89 1.49 -19.06 -5.04
CA LEU A 89 1.74 -18.87 -6.48
C LEU A 89 3.09 -19.46 -6.90
N VAL A 90 4.12 -19.27 -6.07
CA VAL A 90 5.43 -19.90 -6.22
C VAL A 90 5.84 -20.43 -4.85
N PRO A 91 6.00 -21.76 -4.69
CA PRO A 91 6.40 -22.36 -3.42
C PRO A 91 7.67 -21.73 -2.85
N GLY A 92 7.61 -21.37 -1.57
CA GLY A 92 8.75 -20.81 -0.82
C GLY A 92 9.06 -19.33 -1.09
N THR A 93 8.39 -18.65 -2.03
CA THR A 93 8.71 -17.25 -2.37
C THR A 93 7.48 -16.34 -2.50
N ILE A 94 6.42 -16.77 -3.20
CA ILE A 94 5.27 -15.92 -3.55
C ILE A 94 3.97 -16.57 -3.08
N THR A 95 3.28 -15.91 -2.16
CA THR A 95 1.86 -16.14 -1.85
C THR A 95 1.00 -15.05 -2.48
N PHE A 96 -0.26 -15.36 -2.79
CA PHE A 96 -1.16 -14.36 -3.34
C PHE A 96 -1.51 -13.31 -2.27
N ARG A 97 -1.22 -12.05 -2.56
CA ARG A 97 -1.48 -10.95 -1.63
C ARG A 97 -2.89 -10.39 -1.85
N ALA A 98 -3.91 -11.09 -1.33
CA ALA A 98 -5.30 -10.71 -1.56
C ALA A 98 -5.70 -9.38 -0.88
N ASP A 99 -5.02 -8.96 0.18
CA ASP A 99 -5.26 -7.65 0.82
C ASP A 99 -4.95 -6.47 -0.12
N ALA A 100 -4.03 -6.64 -1.07
CA ALA A 100 -3.73 -5.61 -2.06
C ALA A 100 -4.93 -5.28 -2.95
N LEU A 101 -5.87 -6.23 -3.13
CA LEU A 101 -7.10 -6.05 -3.90
C LEU A 101 -7.95 -4.89 -3.35
N ILE A 102 -7.93 -4.70 -2.03
CA ILE A 102 -8.74 -3.71 -1.35
C ILE A 102 -7.93 -2.50 -0.90
N ARG A 103 -6.67 -2.70 -0.47
CA ARG A 103 -5.86 -1.62 0.12
C ARG A 103 -5.60 -0.51 -0.90
N PHE A 104 -5.36 -0.84 -2.16
CA PHE A 104 -5.25 0.19 -3.20
C PHE A 104 -6.56 0.97 -3.41
N PRO A 105 -7.66 0.36 -3.87
CA PRO A 105 -8.88 1.13 -4.19
C PRO A 105 -9.53 1.80 -2.97
N PHE A 106 -9.34 1.28 -1.76
CA PHE A 106 -9.97 1.86 -0.57
C PHE A 106 -9.42 3.26 -0.23
N GLY A 107 -8.15 3.53 -0.53
CA GLY A 107 -7.62 4.89 -0.42
C GLY A 107 -8.36 5.88 -1.32
N ALA A 108 -8.71 5.47 -2.54
CA ALA A 108 -9.48 6.30 -3.47
C ALA A 108 -10.95 6.46 -3.06
N ILE A 109 -11.57 5.40 -2.54
CA ILE A 109 -13.02 5.38 -2.23
C ILE A 109 -13.31 6.03 -0.88
N PHE A 110 -12.56 5.67 0.16
CA PHE A 110 -12.84 6.03 1.56
C PHE A 110 -11.88 7.08 2.10
N GLY A 111 -10.75 7.32 1.44
CA GLY A 111 -9.77 8.33 1.83
C GLY A 111 -8.95 7.95 3.07
N MET A 112 -8.57 8.97 3.84
CA MET A 112 -7.66 8.82 4.98
C MET A 112 -8.11 7.80 6.06
N PRO A 113 -9.41 7.66 6.38
CA PRO A 113 -9.84 6.60 7.30
C PRO A 113 -9.44 5.18 6.84
N ALA A 114 -9.52 4.88 5.55
CA ALA A 114 -9.04 3.59 5.04
C ALA A 114 -7.52 3.46 5.09
N VAL A 115 -6.79 4.56 4.92
CA VAL A 115 -5.32 4.60 5.06
C VAL A 115 -4.91 4.14 6.46
N TRP A 116 -5.54 4.71 7.49
CA TRP A 116 -5.30 4.32 8.88
C TRP A 116 -5.74 2.87 9.16
N GLY A 117 -6.87 2.44 8.61
CA GLY A 117 -7.33 1.04 8.74
C GLY A 117 -6.37 0.02 8.13
N ALA A 118 -5.83 0.31 6.94
CA ALA A 118 -4.84 -0.56 6.30
C ALA A 118 -3.57 -0.66 7.14
N MET A 119 -3.07 0.46 7.66
CA MET A 119 -1.92 0.49 8.55
C MET A 119 -2.12 -0.38 9.80
N ILE A 120 -3.26 -0.24 10.48
CA ILE A 120 -3.61 -1.03 11.68
C ILE A 120 -3.71 -2.52 11.34
N SER A 121 -4.25 -2.87 10.17
CA SER A 121 -4.35 -4.28 9.75
C SER A 121 -3.02 -4.99 9.66
N ASN A 122 -1.92 -4.27 9.38
CA ASN A 122 -0.61 -4.89 9.29
C ASN A 122 -0.15 -5.42 10.67
N ILE A 123 -0.24 -4.59 11.71
CA ILE A 123 0.11 -5.01 13.08
C ILE A 123 -0.77 -6.15 13.55
N ILE A 124 -2.08 -6.08 13.29
CA ILE A 124 -3.00 -7.16 13.66
C ILE A 124 -2.66 -8.44 12.90
N GLY A 125 -2.39 -8.34 11.59
CA GLY A 125 -2.01 -9.47 10.75
C GLY A 125 -0.73 -10.14 11.25
N ASP A 126 0.30 -9.36 11.56
CA ASP A 126 1.57 -9.86 12.09
C ASP A 126 1.40 -10.49 13.48
N ALA A 127 0.55 -9.91 14.34
CA ALA A 127 0.25 -10.49 15.65
C ALA A 127 -0.48 -11.83 15.54
N LEU A 128 -1.47 -11.94 14.65
CA LEU A 128 -2.22 -13.19 14.42
C LEU A 128 -1.37 -14.28 13.75
N ALA A 129 -0.42 -13.88 12.90
CA ALA A 129 0.53 -14.79 12.27
C ALA A 129 1.68 -15.21 13.21
N GLY A 130 1.81 -14.60 14.39
CA GLY A 130 2.94 -14.84 15.30
C GLY A 130 4.27 -14.26 14.80
N THR A 131 4.23 -13.32 13.85
CA THR A 131 5.40 -12.70 13.21
C THR A 131 5.63 -11.25 13.64
N LEU A 132 4.93 -10.80 14.69
CA LEU A 132 5.06 -9.45 15.22
C LEU A 132 6.49 -9.21 15.74
N GLY A 133 7.18 -8.23 15.17
CA GLY A 133 8.56 -7.91 15.53
C GLY A 133 9.01 -6.55 15.01
N PRO A 134 10.32 -6.24 15.07
CA PRO A 134 10.85 -4.95 14.62
C PRO A 134 10.53 -4.66 13.14
N GLY A 135 10.45 -5.70 12.30
CA GLY A 135 10.06 -5.59 10.89
C GLY A 135 8.61 -5.12 10.69
N SER A 136 7.72 -5.34 11.67
CA SER A 136 6.33 -4.92 11.62
C SER A 136 6.17 -3.40 11.59
N ILE A 137 7.14 -2.64 12.11
CA ILE A 137 7.13 -1.17 11.99
C ILE A 137 7.29 -0.75 10.53
N ALA A 138 8.20 -1.41 9.80
CA ALA A 138 8.36 -1.16 8.38
C ALA A 138 7.10 -1.59 7.60
N GLY A 139 6.55 -2.76 7.93
CA GLY A 139 5.28 -3.26 7.40
C GLY A 139 4.12 -2.29 7.59
N PHE A 140 3.97 -1.76 8.80
CA PHE A 140 2.98 -0.76 9.18
C PHE A 140 3.05 0.50 8.29
N ILE A 141 4.24 1.07 8.13
CA ILE A 141 4.45 2.28 7.33
C ILE A 141 4.18 2.01 5.84
N ILE A 142 4.70 0.93 5.25
CA ILE A 142 4.44 0.65 3.82
C ILE A 142 2.96 0.36 3.54
N THR A 143 2.26 -0.23 4.52
CA THR A 143 0.84 -0.57 4.38
C THR A 143 -0.03 0.67 4.49
N TRP A 144 0.40 1.68 5.26
CA TRP A 144 -0.18 3.03 5.21
C TRP A 144 0.02 3.66 3.82
N TRP A 145 1.22 3.57 3.24
CA TRP A 145 1.54 4.18 1.95
C TRP A 145 0.69 3.65 0.78
N MET A 146 0.30 2.38 0.83
CA MET A 146 -0.43 1.69 -0.24
C MET A 146 -1.77 2.37 -0.62
N PRO A 147 -2.76 2.53 0.28
CA PRO A 147 -3.95 3.34 0.05
C PRO A 147 -3.63 4.83 -0.04
N TYR A 148 -2.62 5.33 0.70
CA TYR A 148 -2.35 6.77 0.79
C TYR A 148 -2.04 7.40 -0.57
N LEU A 149 -1.23 6.73 -1.40
CA LEU A 149 -0.90 7.24 -2.73
C LEU A 149 -2.16 7.41 -3.59
N LEU A 150 -3.09 6.45 -3.55
CA LEU A 150 -4.34 6.58 -4.29
C LEU A 150 -5.24 7.65 -3.67
N TYR A 151 -5.36 7.72 -2.34
CA TYR A 151 -6.05 8.84 -1.70
C TYR A 151 -5.52 10.21 -2.19
N ARG A 152 -4.20 10.37 -2.33
CA ARG A 152 -3.55 11.64 -2.67
C ARG A 152 -3.57 11.99 -4.15
N PHE A 153 -3.23 11.02 -5.00
CA PHE A 153 -3.04 11.23 -6.44
C PHE A 153 -4.28 10.87 -7.26
N TYR A 154 -5.20 10.11 -6.67
CA TYR A 154 -6.50 9.82 -7.26
C TYR A 154 -7.57 10.72 -6.63
N LYS A 155 -7.79 11.89 -7.24
CA LYS A 155 -9.05 12.62 -7.09
C LYS A 155 -9.97 12.19 -8.25
N PRO A 156 -11.09 11.51 -7.99
CA PRO A 156 -12.08 11.24 -9.04
C PRO A 156 -12.46 12.57 -9.69
N ILE A 157 -12.32 12.68 -11.02
CA ILE A 157 -12.68 13.90 -11.77
C ILE A 157 -14.21 14.04 -11.87
N VAL A 158 -14.93 12.96 -11.59
CA VAL A 158 -16.39 12.83 -11.67
C VAL A 158 -16.84 12.09 -10.41
N GLU A 159 -18.04 12.37 -9.90
CA GLU A 159 -18.70 11.70 -8.76
C GLU A 159 -18.89 10.17 -8.88
N ASP A 160 -18.22 9.59 -9.86
CA ASP A 160 -18.23 8.19 -10.22
C ASP A 160 -16.92 7.59 -9.70
N TYR A 161 -16.98 6.97 -8.51
CA TYR A 161 -15.88 6.20 -7.94
C TYR A 161 -15.49 4.96 -8.78
N SER A 162 -16.11 4.80 -9.96
CA SER A 162 -15.68 3.88 -11.01
C SER A 162 -14.28 4.25 -11.50
N ILE A 163 -13.28 3.62 -10.88
CA ILE A 163 -11.88 3.63 -11.35
C ILE A 163 -11.79 3.09 -12.79
N LEU A 164 -12.83 2.41 -13.30
CA LEU A 164 -12.87 1.72 -14.59
C LEU A 164 -13.04 2.61 -15.85
N LYS A 165 -13.09 3.94 -15.73
CA LYS A 165 -13.25 4.82 -16.91
C LYS A 165 -11.93 5.42 -17.39
N GLY A 166 -11.52 5.09 -18.62
CA GLY A 166 -10.50 5.77 -19.41
C GLY A 166 -9.21 6.11 -18.64
N ARG A 167 -8.93 7.42 -18.52
CA ARG A 167 -7.71 7.95 -17.87
C ARG A 167 -7.61 7.61 -16.36
N SER A 168 -8.72 7.26 -15.69
CA SER A 168 -8.72 6.88 -14.27
C SER A 168 -8.12 5.50 -14.04
N VAL A 169 -8.40 4.54 -14.92
CA VAL A 169 -7.80 3.19 -14.88
C VAL A 169 -6.29 3.30 -15.03
N TRP A 170 -5.86 4.10 -16.01
CA TRP A 170 -4.45 4.33 -16.26
C TRP A 170 -3.74 4.95 -15.04
N LYS A 171 -4.32 5.99 -14.44
CA LYS A 171 -3.79 6.59 -13.21
C LYS A 171 -3.69 5.59 -12.07
N TYR A 172 -4.71 4.74 -11.89
CA TYR A 172 -4.68 3.69 -10.87
C TYR A 172 -3.48 2.77 -11.07
N TYR A 173 -3.32 2.20 -12.27
CA TYR A 173 -2.22 1.27 -12.53
C TYR A 173 -0.85 1.93 -12.46
N VAL A 174 -0.70 3.18 -12.90
CA VAL A 174 0.56 3.92 -12.74
C VAL A 174 0.91 4.11 -11.26
N VAL A 175 -0.05 4.52 -10.43
CA VAL A 175 0.18 4.70 -8.99
C VAL A 175 0.48 3.37 -8.30
N THR A 176 -0.29 2.32 -8.61
CA THR A 176 -0.05 0.96 -8.10
C THR A 176 1.31 0.44 -8.50
N PHE A 177 1.71 0.62 -9.76
CA PHE A 177 3.02 0.19 -10.25
C PHE A 177 4.17 0.95 -9.57
N LEU A 178 4.06 2.27 -9.40
CA LEU A 178 5.03 3.06 -8.67
C LEU A 178 5.16 2.60 -7.21
N TRP A 179 4.04 2.33 -6.54
CA TRP A 179 4.05 1.77 -5.19
C TRP A 179 4.76 0.41 -5.16
N CYS A 180 4.51 -0.45 -6.15
CA CYS A 180 5.13 -1.79 -6.20
C CYS A 180 6.65 -1.72 -6.27
N ILE A 181 7.25 -0.61 -6.70
CA ILE A 181 8.70 -0.42 -6.68
C ILE A 181 9.14 0.26 -5.36
N ILE A 182 8.48 1.37 -5.01
CA ILE A 182 8.84 2.23 -3.88
C ILE A 182 8.62 1.54 -2.53
N GLY A 183 7.50 0.83 -2.37
CA GLY A 183 7.14 0.13 -1.13
C GLY A 183 8.15 -0.95 -0.75
N PRO A 184 8.52 -1.87 -1.66
CA PRO A 184 9.55 -2.89 -1.38
C PRO A 184 10.94 -2.31 -1.12
N LEU A 185 11.32 -1.19 -1.76
CA LEU A 185 12.57 -0.49 -1.44
C LEU A 185 12.59 -0.07 0.04
N TYR A 186 11.50 0.55 0.50
CA TYR A 186 11.34 0.93 1.91
C TYR A 186 11.45 -0.29 2.83
N LEU A 187 10.67 -1.33 2.55
CA LEU A 187 10.61 -2.53 3.38
C LEU A 187 11.97 -3.22 3.50
N CYS A 188 12.62 -3.47 2.35
CA CYS A 188 13.87 -4.20 2.28
C CYS A 188 15.03 -3.43 2.90
N THR A 189 15.08 -2.10 2.74
CA THR A 189 16.05 -1.26 3.44
C THR A 189 15.89 -1.35 4.95
N ASN A 190 14.65 -1.31 5.46
CA ASN A 190 14.43 -1.47 6.90
C ASN A 190 14.79 -2.88 7.39
N PHE A 191 14.52 -3.92 6.61
CA PHE A 191 14.90 -5.29 6.96
C PHE A 191 16.43 -5.46 7.02
N GLN A 192 17.16 -4.84 6.09
CA GLN A 192 18.63 -4.85 6.13
C GLN A 192 19.16 -4.01 7.28
N TYR A 193 18.60 -2.81 7.51
CA TYR A 193 19.01 -1.92 8.60
C TYR A 193 18.86 -2.59 9.98
N LEU A 194 17.75 -3.32 10.17
CA LEU A 194 17.46 -4.06 11.40
C LEU A 194 18.14 -5.44 11.44
N ASN A 195 18.93 -5.82 10.43
CA ASN A 195 19.58 -7.12 10.29
C ASN A 195 18.63 -8.32 10.48
N LEU A 196 17.39 -8.22 9.97
CA LEU A 196 16.38 -9.28 10.12
C LEU A 196 16.65 -10.50 9.25
N PHE A 197 17.28 -10.29 8.09
CA PHE A 197 17.63 -11.34 7.14
C PHE A 197 18.98 -11.03 6.48
N PRO A 198 19.68 -12.03 5.92
CA PRO A 198 20.85 -11.79 5.09
C PRO A 198 20.50 -10.93 3.86
N LYS A 199 21.39 -10.02 3.48
CA LYS A 199 21.21 -9.14 2.30
C LYS A 199 21.08 -9.95 1.00
N GLU A 200 21.67 -11.15 0.98
CA GLU A 200 21.59 -12.15 -0.08
C GLU A 200 20.20 -12.78 -0.21
N VAL A 201 19.32 -12.60 0.78
CA VAL A 201 17.91 -13.02 0.74
C VAL A 201 17.01 -11.81 0.50
N ILE A 202 17.28 -10.70 1.18
CA ILE A 202 16.45 -9.48 1.11
C ILE A 202 16.29 -9.00 -0.33
N TRP A 203 17.40 -8.75 -1.03
CA TRP A 203 17.35 -8.08 -2.32
C TRP A 203 17.02 -8.99 -3.50
N PRO A 204 17.55 -10.23 -3.62
CA PRO A 204 17.22 -11.07 -4.77
C PRO A 204 15.94 -11.90 -4.57
N VAL A 205 15.45 -12.10 -3.34
CA VAL A 205 14.25 -12.91 -3.07
C VAL A 205 13.09 -12.06 -2.58
N ILE A 206 13.23 -11.37 -1.44
CA ILE A 206 12.11 -10.65 -0.81
C ILE A 206 11.67 -9.48 -1.70
N PHE A 207 12.61 -8.64 -2.15
CA PHE A 207 12.30 -7.46 -2.96
C PHE A 207 11.51 -7.79 -4.24
N PRO A 208 11.95 -8.71 -5.13
CA PRO A 208 11.17 -9.15 -6.29
C PRO A 208 9.82 -9.78 -5.91
N SER A 209 9.78 -10.58 -4.85
CA SER A 209 8.56 -11.27 -4.44
C SER A 209 7.49 -10.26 -4.02
N VAL A 210 7.85 -9.23 -3.24
CA VAL A 210 6.88 -8.21 -2.81
C VAL A 210 6.39 -7.37 -4.00
N ILE A 211 7.25 -7.05 -4.98
CA ILE A 211 6.84 -6.39 -6.24
C ILE A 211 5.75 -7.21 -6.93
N VAL A 212 6.04 -8.49 -7.21
CA VAL A 212 5.17 -9.35 -8.02
C VAL A 212 3.87 -9.68 -7.29
N THR A 213 3.95 -10.12 -6.03
CA THR A 213 2.77 -10.46 -5.21
C THR A 213 1.79 -9.30 -5.12
N THR A 214 2.31 -8.10 -4.83
CA THR A 214 1.48 -6.92 -4.63
C THR A 214 0.93 -6.38 -5.92
N PHE A 215 1.70 -6.42 -7.01
CA PHE A 215 1.21 -6.00 -8.32
C PHE A 215 0.04 -6.88 -8.77
N ILE A 216 0.21 -8.22 -8.71
CA ILE A 216 -0.84 -9.18 -9.07
C ILE A 216 -2.08 -8.96 -8.19
N GLY A 217 -1.90 -8.83 -6.87
CA GLY A 217 -3.01 -8.54 -5.95
C GLY A 217 -3.67 -7.19 -6.21
N GLY A 218 -2.93 -6.19 -6.69
CA GLY A 218 -3.47 -4.87 -7.03
C GLY A 218 -4.24 -4.82 -8.35
N LEU A 219 -4.13 -5.83 -9.22
CA LEU A 219 -4.71 -5.79 -10.57
C LEU A 219 -6.23 -5.64 -10.56
N LEU A 220 -6.92 -6.30 -9.63
CA LEU A 220 -8.39 -6.29 -9.60
C LEU A 220 -8.96 -5.09 -8.83
N GLY A 221 -8.13 -4.17 -8.32
CA GLY A 221 -8.61 -3.02 -7.55
C GLY A 221 -9.63 -2.12 -8.28
N PRO A 222 -9.53 -1.88 -9.60
CA PRO A 222 -10.57 -1.14 -10.33
C PRO A 222 -11.93 -1.86 -10.35
N VAL A 223 -11.92 -3.20 -10.40
CA VAL A 223 -13.13 -4.03 -10.33
C VAL A 223 -13.75 -3.93 -8.94
N VAL A 224 -12.91 -4.05 -7.89
CA VAL A 224 -13.32 -3.87 -6.49
C VAL A 224 -13.95 -2.48 -6.30
N ALA A 225 -13.35 -1.43 -6.87
CA ALA A 225 -13.88 -0.08 -6.77
C ALA A 225 -15.23 0.11 -7.48
N ARG A 226 -15.48 -0.59 -8.58
CA ARG A 226 -16.80 -0.57 -9.23
C ARG A 226 -17.88 -1.26 -8.40
N VAL A 227 -17.52 -2.32 -7.67
CA VAL A 227 -18.49 -3.04 -6.82
C VAL A 227 -18.77 -2.24 -5.55
N ILE A 228 -17.73 -1.75 -4.88
CA ILE A 228 -17.83 -1.12 -3.56
C ILE A 228 -18.14 0.37 -3.63
N GLY A 229 -17.68 1.08 -4.66
CA GLY A 229 -17.88 2.52 -4.83
C GLY A 229 -19.34 2.97 -4.77
N PRO A 230 -20.28 2.33 -5.49
CA PRO A 230 -21.70 2.68 -5.42
C PRO A 230 -22.31 2.48 -4.04
N ALA A 231 -21.93 1.40 -3.35
CA ALA A 231 -22.37 1.15 -1.98
C ALA A 231 -21.81 2.22 -1.02
N ALA A 232 -20.52 2.56 -1.14
CA ALA A 232 -19.89 3.61 -0.35
C ALA A 232 -20.60 4.96 -0.53
N LYS A 233 -20.97 5.33 -1.77
CA LYS A 233 -21.75 6.55 -2.03
C LYS A 233 -23.14 6.48 -1.41
N ARG A 234 -23.87 5.37 -1.61
CA ARG A 234 -25.24 5.17 -1.09
C ARG A 234 -25.33 5.33 0.44
N TYR A 235 -24.34 4.86 1.18
CA TYR A 235 -24.31 4.95 2.64
C TYR A 235 -23.60 6.23 3.17
N GLY A 236 -23.17 7.13 2.27
CA GLY A 236 -22.42 8.32 2.62
C GLY A 236 -21.11 8.01 3.35
N LEU A 237 -20.43 6.94 2.92
CA LEU A 237 -19.14 6.48 3.40
C LEU A 237 -18.01 6.84 2.45
N SER A 238 -18.30 7.33 1.24
CA SER A 238 -17.26 7.74 0.31
C SER A 238 -16.50 8.96 0.83
N ARG A 239 -15.25 9.13 0.37
CA ARG A 239 -14.33 10.17 0.83
C ARG A 239 -14.97 11.56 0.83
N ASP A 240 -15.70 11.90 -0.22
CA ASP A 240 -16.27 13.23 -0.40
C ASP A 240 -17.52 13.44 0.49
N GLU A 241 -18.26 12.37 0.80
CA GLU A 241 -19.42 12.38 1.69
C GLU A 241 -19.04 12.40 3.18
N LEU A 242 -17.92 11.75 3.54
CA LEU A 242 -17.44 11.71 4.92
C LEU A 242 -17.08 13.10 5.46
N LYS A 243 -16.73 14.05 4.57
CA LYS A 243 -16.21 15.39 4.90
C LYS A 243 -15.13 15.31 5.99
N HIS A 244 -14.28 14.28 5.88
CA HIS A 244 -13.26 13.98 6.88
C HIS A 244 -12.19 15.06 6.95
N GLU A 245 -11.95 15.79 5.87
CA GLU A 245 -10.96 16.88 5.84
C GLU A 245 -11.70 18.18 5.60
N LYS A 246 -11.45 19.18 6.45
CA LYS A 246 -11.80 20.57 6.13
C LYS A 246 -10.62 21.19 5.38
N GLU A 247 -10.88 21.64 4.16
CA GLU A 247 -10.02 22.63 3.52
C GLU A 247 -10.33 23.97 4.19
N ASP A 248 -9.36 24.51 4.94
CA ASP A 248 -9.30 25.95 5.25
C ASP A 248 -9.04 26.73 3.96
#